data_AF-I4CY78-F1
#
_entry.id   AF-I4CY78-F1
#
_cell.length_a   1.000
_cell.length_b   1.000
_cell.length_c   1.000
_cell.angle_alpha   90.00
_cell.angle_beta   90.00
_cell.angle_gamma   90.00
#
_symmetry.space_group_name_H-M   'P 1'
#
loop_
_entity.id
_entity.type
_entity.pdbx_description
1 polymer ?
#
loop_
_entity_poly.entity_id
_entity_poly.type
_entity_poly.pdbx_seq_one_letter_code
_entity_poly.pdbx_strand_id
1 'polypeptide(L)'
;MASAAELYRYVDDRGVVVLDRHGVPPQHISRGYQVLNEQGRVVREVPPAPTAEEFARLQAQKARAASDAQLLRLYASVEDVERAETRKLSELDSVMGLARGNLQSIRNQHASLRKQAANHERAGRKVPGNLLAQIENLEKEEQSLQRDLKRFEKARADAEVSFASDRQRIAELLGQKQ
;
A
#
# COMPACT_ATOMS: atom_id res chain seq x y z
N MET A 1 32.00 38.47 -29.62
CA MET A 1 31.94 37.17 -28.92
C MET A 1 31.47 36.13 -29.94
N ALA A 2 32.39 35.40 -30.57
CA ALA A 2 32.04 34.36 -31.53
C ALA A 2 31.39 33.19 -30.77
N SER A 3 30.19 32.77 -31.15
CA SER A 3 29.59 31.54 -30.62
C SER A 3 30.46 30.37 -31.05
N ALA A 4 31.12 29.69 -30.10
CA ALA A 4 31.88 28.49 -30.39
C ALA A 4 30.94 27.49 -31.11
N ALA A 5 31.32 27.04 -32.31
CA ALA A 5 30.46 26.21 -33.12
C ALA A 5 30.46 24.77 -32.57
N GLU A 6 29.44 24.43 -31.78
CA GLU A 6 29.21 23.06 -31.33
C GLU A 6 28.76 22.16 -32.49
N LEU A 7 29.27 20.92 -32.53
CA LEU A 7 28.89 19.90 -33.49
C LEU A 7 28.15 18.77 -32.76
N TYR A 8 27.05 18.29 -33.33
CA TYR A 8 26.21 17.24 -32.78
C TYR A 8 26.38 15.96 -33.60
N ARG A 9 26.92 14.90 -32.98
CA ARG A 9 27.12 13.58 -33.58
C ARG A 9 25.99 12.64 -33.16
N TYR A 10 25.17 12.16 -34.10
CA TYR A 10 24.05 11.24 -33.86
C TYR A 10 23.94 10.18 -34.97
N VAL A 11 23.08 9.18 -34.78
CA VAL A 11 22.83 8.10 -35.75
C VAL A 11 21.45 8.29 -36.40
N ASP A 12 21.41 8.41 -37.73
CA ASP A 12 20.16 8.57 -38.50
C ASP A 12 19.38 7.24 -38.64
N ASP A 13 18.22 7.27 -39.31
CA ASP A 13 17.37 6.09 -39.52
C ASP A 13 17.98 5.00 -40.41
N ARG A 14 19.06 5.33 -41.14
CA ARG A 14 19.81 4.39 -41.98
C ARG A 14 21.03 3.81 -41.25
N GLY A 15 21.20 4.14 -39.96
CA GLY A 15 22.35 3.70 -39.17
C GLY A 15 23.62 4.49 -39.46
N VAL A 16 23.53 5.64 -40.15
CA VAL A 16 24.69 6.46 -40.52
C VAL A 16 24.96 7.47 -39.42
N VAL A 17 26.23 7.61 -39.04
CA VAL A 17 26.68 8.65 -38.11
C VAL A 17 26.71 9.99 -38.84
N VAL A 18 25.89 10.94 -38.38
CA VAL A 18 25.77 12.31 -38.93
C VAL A 18 26.39 13.29 -37.94
N LEU A 19 27.13 14.29 -38.45
CA LEU A 19 27.58 15.45 -37.70
C LEU A 19 26.84 16.69 -38.20
N ASP A 20 26.14 17.37 -37.30
CA ASP A 20 25.33 18.55 -37.62
C ASP A 20 25.67 19.74 -36.71
N ARG A 21 25.65 20.96 -37.24
CA ARG A 21 25.84 22.21 -36.49
C ARG A 21 24.52 22.81 -35.98
N HIS A 22 23.39 22.36 -36.54
CA HIS A 22 22.06 22.86 -36.21
C HIS A 22 21.40 22.09 -35.05
N GLY A 23 22.03 21.02 -34.57
CA GLY A 23 21.53 20.18 -33.48
C GLY A 23 21.11 18.79 -33.96
N VAL A 24 20.58 17.99 -33.03
CA VAL A 24 20.03 16.66 -33.34
C VAL A 24 18.53 16.78 -33.63
N PRO A 25 18.04 16.30 -34.78
CA PRO A 25 16.61 16.27 -35.07
C PRO A 25 15.83 15.48 -34.00
N PRO A 26 14.62 15.91 -33.60
CA PRO A 26 13.86 15.31 -32.50
C PRO A 26 13.69 13.79 -32.58
N GLN A 27 13.54 13.25 -33.79
CA GLN A 27 13.37 11.82 -34.03
C GLN A 27 14.59 10.96 -33.69
N HIS A 28 15.80 11.54 -33.60
CA HIS A 28 17.04 10.81 -33.31
C HIS A 28 17.55 11.00 -31.89
N ILE A 29 16.97 11.93 -31.12
CA ILE A 29 17.37 12.22 -29.73
C ILE A 29 17.29 10.97 -28.85
N SER A 30 16.26 10.13 -29.04
CA SER A 30 16.03 8.91 -28.27
C SER A 30 17.11 7.84 -28.45
N ARG A 31 17.93 7.92 -29.50
CA ARG A 31 19.07 7.00 -29.74
C ARG A 31 20.37 7.49 -29.09
N GLY A 32 20.34 8.64 -28.44
CA GLY A 32 21.52 9.27 -27.87
C GLY A 32 22.35 10.00 -28.93
N TYR A 33 23.20 10.91 -28.47
CA TYR A 33 24.07 11.71 -29.32
C TYR A 33 25.21 12.30 -28.50
N GLN A 34 26.25 12.76 -29.19
CA GLN A 34 27.40 13.40 -28.57
C GLN A 34 27.52 14.84 -29.09
N VAL A 35 27.92 15.75 -28.22
CA VAL A 35 28.28 17.13 -28.57
C VAL A 35 29.79 17.22 -28.58
N LEU A 36 30.31 17.74 -29.68
CA LEU A 36 31.72 17.89 -29.97
C LEU A 36 32.06 19.39 -30.00
N ASN A 37 33.25 19.74 -29.54
CA ASN A 37 33.79 21.09 -29.73
C ASN A 37 34.33 21.29 -31.16
N GLU A 38 34.81 22.49 -31.47
CA GLU A 38 35.37 22.85 -32.78
C GLU A 38 36.55 21.97 -33.22
N GLN A 39 37.23 21.33 -32.27
CA GLN A 39 38.36 20.41 -32.50
C GLN A 39 37.90 18.96 -32.68
N GLY A 40 36.59 18.69 -32.72
CA GLY A 40 36.03 17.35 -32.87
C GLY A 40 36.11 16.48 -31.61
N ARG A 41 36.41 17.05 -30.45
CA ARG A 41 36.47 16.32 -29.18
C ARG A 41 35.10 16.31 -28.51
N VAL A 42 34.68 15.16 -27.99
CA VAL A 42 33.44 15.02 -27.23
C VAL A 42 33.52 15.85 -25.97
N VAL A 43 32.64 16.84 -25.86
CA VAL A 43 32.48 17.69 -24.67
C VAL A 43 31.23 17.31 -23.86
N ARG A 44 30.26 16.63 -24.47
CA ARG A 44 29.06 16.12 -23.80
C ARG A 44 28.56 14.86 -24.50
N GLU A 45 28.09 13.89 -23.73
CA GLU A 45 27.45 12.68 -24.24
C GLU A 45 26.06 12.55 -23.63
N VAL A 46 25.06 12.37 -24.49
CA VAL A 46 23.67 12.11 -24.12
C VAL A 46 23.39 10.65 -24.47
N PRO A 47 23.20 9.78 -23.46
CA PRO A 47 22.96 8.36 -23.72
C PRO A 47 21.61 8.14 -24.42
N PRO A 48 21.43 7.00 -25.10
CA PRO A 48 20.12 6.59 -25.60
C PRO A 48 19.08 6.52 -24.48
N ALA A 49 17.82 6.67 -24.87
CA ALA A 49 16.70 6.41 -23.98
C ALA A 49 16.81 4.96 -23.46
N PRO A 50 16.60 4.72 -22.15
CA PRO A 50 16.64 3.39 -21.59
C PRO A 50 15.62 2.49 -22.29
N THR A 51 15.97 1.22 -22.45
CA THR A 51 15.04 0.22 -22.94
C THR A 51 13.83 0.12 -21.99
N ALA A 52 12.70 -0.42 -22.47
CA ALA A 52 11.51 -0.59 -21.63
C ALA A 52 11.80 -1.39 -20.34
N GLU A 53 12.67 -2.41 -20.42
CA GLU A 53 13.10 -3.21 -19.28
C GLU A 53 13.98 -2.41 -18.30
N GLU A 54 14.95 -1.65 -18.80
CA GLU A 54 15.80 -0.79 -17.96
C GLU A 54 15.00 0.31 -17.27
N PHE A 55 14.03 0.90 -17.99
CA PHE A 55 13.11 1.87 -17.41
C PHE A 55 12.27 1.24 -16.31
N ALA A 56 11.69 0.06 -16.54
CA ALA A 56 10.94 -0.67 -15.51
C ALA A 56 11.80 -0.98 -14.28
N ARG A 57 13.05 -1.42 -14.46
CA ARG A 57 14.00 -1.64 -13.36
C ARG A 57 14.31 -0.36 -12.59
N LEU A 58 14.55 0.75 -13.28
CA LEU A 58 14.82 2.04 -12.65
C LEU A 58 13.62 2.51 -11.82
N GLN A 59 12.41 2.34 -12.35
CA GLN A 59 11.18 2.71 -11.64
C GLN A 59 10.95 1.82 -10.43
N ALA A 60 11.20 0.51 -10.53
CA ALA A 60 11.12 -0.40 -9.39
C ALA A 60 12.15 -0.05 -8.28
N GLN A 61 13.37 0.31 -8.66
CA GLN A 61 14.40 0.77 -7.70
C GLN A 61 14.00 2.08 -7.02
N LYS A 62 13.49 3.06 -7.78
CA LYS A 62 12.99 4.32 -7.21
C LYS A 62 11.82 4.10 -6.26
N ALA A 63 10.87 3.23 -6.63
CA ALA A 63 9.73 2.88 -5.78
C ALA A 63 10.19 2.24 -4.47
N ARG A 64 11.16 1.31 -4.54
CA ARG A 64 11.75 0.68 -3.36
C ARG A 64 12.45 1.70 -2.46
N ALA A 65 13.31 2.55 -3.03
CA ALA A 65 14.01 3.58 -2.28
C ALA A 65 13.06 4.58 -1.61
N ALA A 66 11.95 4.93 -2.29
CA ALA A 66 10.92 5.79 -1.72
C ALA A 66 10.20 5.11 -0.53
N SER A 67 9.85 3.82 -0.66
CA SER A 67 9.25 3.03 0.42
C SER A 67 10.20 2.91 1.62
N ASP A 68 11.49 2.66 1.38
CA ASP A 68 12.50 2.56 2.42
C ASP A 68 12.69 3.89 3.17
N ALA A 69 12.73 4.99 2.42
CA ALA A 69 12.82 6.33 3.00
C ALA A 69 11.58 6.67 3.86
N GLN A 70 10.39 6.21 3.46
CA GLN A 70 9.19 6.36 4.25
C GLN A 70 9.27 5.55 5.56
N LEU A 71 9.72 4.30 5.49
CA LEU A 71 9.90 3.46 6.68
C LEU A 71 10.88 4.10 7.68
N LEU A 72 12.05 4.54 7.21
CA LEU A 72 13.05 5.21 8.05
C LEU A 72 12.57 6.55 8.64
N ARG A 73 11.60 7.20 8.00
CA ARG A 73 10.97 8.41 8.54
C ARG A 73 9.95 8.09 9.64
N LEU A 74 9.27 6.96 9.54
CA LEU A 74 8.27 6.50 10.51
C LEU A 74 8.92 5.86 11.74
N TYR A 75 10.01 5.11 11.53
CA TYR A 75 10.65 4.30 12.56
C TYR A 75 12.15 4.57 12.58
N ALA A 76 12.63 5.13 13.68
CA ALA A 76 14.05 5.39 13.88
C ALA A 76 14.83 4.13 14.30
N SER A 77 14.12 3.12 14.81
CA SER A 77 14.68 1.86 15.29
C SER A 77 13.72 0.70 15.07
N VAL A 78 14.23 -0.53 15.17
CA VAL A 78 13.40 -1.75 15.20
C VAL A 78 12.41 -1.71 16.37
N GLU A 79 12.84 -1.22 17.53
CA GLU A 79 11.99 -1.11 18.73
C GLU A 79 10.80 -0.15 18.51
N ASP A 80 10.96 0.90 17.70
CA ASP A 80 9.84 1.79 17.36
C ASP A 80 8.78 1.08 16.52
N VAL A 81 9.18 0.14 15.64
CA VAL A 81 8.25 -0.71 14.89
C VAL A 81 7.46 -1.60 15.86
N GLU A 82 8.14 -2.27 16.79
CA GLU A 82 7.51 -3.16 17.79
C GLU A 82 6.56 -2.40 18.73
N ARG A 83 6.92 -1.18 19.11
CA ARG A 83 6.07 -0.31 19.93
C ARG A 83 4.85 0.18 19.15
N ALA A 84 4.98 0.42 17.84
CA ALA A 84 3.86 0.75 16.97
C ALA A 84 2.94 -0.46 16.76
N GLU A 85 3.50 -1.65 16.52
CA GLU A 85 2.80 -2.92 16.43
C GLU A 85 1.98 -3.17 17.70
N THR A 86 2.63 -3.15 18.86
CA THR A 86 1.98 -3.38 20.17
C THR A 86 0.81 -2.44 20.39
N ARG A 87 0.99 -1.14 20.12
CA ARG A 87 -0.11 -0.16 20.20
C ARG A 87 -1.25 -0.52 19.26
N LYS A 88 -0.94 -0.85 18.00
CA LYS A 88 -1.98 -1.13 17.01
C LYS A 88 -2.77 -2.40 17.34
N LEU A 89 -2.09 -3.46 17.77
CA LEU A 89 -2.73 -4.70 18.19
C LEU A 89 -3.57 -4.49 19.45
N SER A 90 -3.06 -3.74 20.44
CA SER A 90 -3.83 -3.42 21.66
C SER A 90 -5.09 -2.60 21.36
N GLU A 91 -5.04 -1.67 20.40
CA GLU A 91 -6.22 -0.92 19.95
C GLU A 91 -7.28 -1.85 19.34
N LEU A 92 -6.86 -2.73 18.42
CA LEU A 92 -7.74 -3.71 17.79
C LEU A 92 -8.34 -4.68 18.81
N ASP A 93 -7.53 -5.18 19.73
CA ASP A 93 -7.97 -6.10 20.79
C ASP A 93 -9.01 -5.44 21.71
N SER A 94 -8.83 -4.14 22.02
CA SER A 94 -9.79 -3.36 22.80
C SER A 94 -11.14 -3.23 22.08
N VAL A 95 -11.12 -2.87 20.79
CA VAL A 95 -12.34 -2.76 19.98
C VAL A 95 -13.03 -4.11 19.81
N MET A 96 -12.28 -5.19 19.59
CA MET A 96 -12.80 -6.55 19.52
C MET A 96 -13.41 -6.99 20.85
N GLY A 97 -12.78 -6.65 21.98
CA GLY A 97 -13.31 -6.89 23.32
C GLY A 97 -14.67 -6.22 23.54
N LEU A 98 -14.80 -4.95 23.16
CA LEU A 98 -16.06 -4.21 23.22
C LEU A 98 -17.14 -4.84 22.32
N ALA A 99 -16.79 -5.16 21.07
CA ALA A 99 -17.71 -5.79 20.12
C ALA A 99 -18.19 -7.18 20.60
N ARG A 100 -17.31 -7.99 21.21
CA ARG A 100 -17.67 -9.27 21.82
C ARG A 100 -18.60 -9.10 23.02
N GLY A 101 -18.35 -8.10 23.87
CA GLY A 101 -19.23 -7.76 24.99
C GLY A 101 -20.63 -7.36 24.52
N ASN A 102 -20.72 -6.50 23.51
CA ASN A 102 -21.99 -6.08 22.91
C ASN A 102 -22.73 -7.27 22.27
N LEU A 103 -22.03 -8.11 21.52
CA LEU A 103 -22.60 -9.32 20.91
C LEU A 103 -23.18 -10.26 21.98
N GLN A 104 -22.48 -10.45 23.11
CA GLN A 104 -23.00 -11.28 24.19
C GLN A 104 -24.27 -10.68 24.82
N SER A 105 -24.31 -9.36 25.00
CA SER A 105 -25.49 -8.66 25.51
C SER A 105 -26.71 -8.85 24.58
N ILE A 106 -26.51 -8.65 23.27
CA ILE A 106 -27.55 -8.85 22.25
C ILE A 106 -28.02 -10.30 22.24
N ARG A 107 -27.11 -11.28 22.31
CA ARG A 107 -27.48 -12.70 22.37
C ARG A 107 -28.35 -13.03 23.58
N ASN A 108 -28.04 -12.46 24.74
CA ASN A 108 -28.83 -12.65 25.96
C ASN A 108 -30.24 -12.03 25.80
N GLN A 109 -30.34 -10.82 25.25
CA GLN A 109 -31.61 -10.17 24.95
C GLN A 109 -32.42 -10.98 23.93
N HIS A 110 -31.78 -11.42 22.86
CA HIS A 110 -32.38 -12.23 21.81
C HIS A 110 -32.95 -13.54 22.37
N ALA A 111 -32.19 -14.26 23.20
CA ALA A 111 -32.64 -15.49 23.86
C ALA A 111 -33.86 -15.23 24.78
N SER A 112 -33.88 -14.11 25.51
CA SER A 112 -35.01 -13.71 26.35
C SER A 112 -36.27 -13.45 25.51
N LEU A 113 -36.17 -12.69 24.42
CA LEU A 113 -37.31 -12.41 23.54
C LEU A 113 -37.82 -13.67 22.84
N ARG A 114 -36.93 -14.56 22.38
CA ARG A 114 -37.32 -15.86 21.81
C ARG A 114 -38.04 -16.74 22.81
N LYS A 115 -37.62 -16.74 24.08
CA LYS A 115 -38.33 -17.45 25.16
C LYS A 115 -39.74 -16.89 25.36
N GLN A 116 -39.90 -15.57 25.32
CA GLN A 116 -41.22 -14.93 25.40
C GLN A 116 -42.10 -15.33 24.22
N ALA A 117 -41.58 -15.26 23.00
CA ALA A 117 -42.32 -15.67 21.79
C ALA A 117 -42.76 -17.14 21.87
N ALA A 118 -41.86 -18.04 22.26
CA ALA A 118 -42.18 -19.46 22.43
C ALA A 118 -43.27 -19.69 23.50
N ASN A 119 -43.32 -18.89 24.57
CA ASN A 119 -44.38 -18.98 25.58
C ASN A 119 -45.75 -18.58 25.02
N HIS A 120 -45.81 -17.57 24.13
CA HIS A 120 -47.06 -17.22 23.43
C HIS A 120 -47.54 -18.39 22.56
N GLU A 121 -46.65 -18.98 21.77
CA GLU A 121 -46.97 -20.12 20.89
C GLU A 121 -47.45 -21.33 21.70
N ARG A 122 -46.76 -21.69 22.78
CA ARG A 122 -47.16 -22.79 23.68
C ARG A 122 -48.51 -22.53 24.36
N ALA A 123 -48.86 -21.27 24.60
CA ALA A 123 -50.16 -20.89 25.13
C ALA A 123 -51.26 -20.86 24.05
N GLY A 124 -50.97 -21.26 22.80
CA GLY A 124 -51.90 -21.21 21.67
C GLY A 124 -52.23 -19.78 21.22
N ARG A 125 -51.45 -18.78 21.64
CA ARG A 125 -51.64 -17.36 21.31
C ARG A 125 -50.74 -16.97 20.15
N LYS A 126 -51.22 -16.06 19.31
CA LYS A 126 -50.38 -15.44 18.28
C LYS A 126 -49.26 -14.62 18.94
N VAL A 127 -48.04 -14.75 18.42
CA VAL A 127 -46.91 -13.93 18.86
C VAL A 127 -47.15 -12.47 18.45
N PRO A 128 -47.01 -11.49 19.37
CA PRO A 128 -47.15 -10.08 19.05
C PRO A 128 -46.18 -9.63 17.94
N GLY A 129 -46.66 -8.83 16.99
CA GLY A 129 -45.85 -8.38 15.85
C GLY A 129 -44.65 -7.51 16.26
N ASN A 130 -44.80 -6.72 17.32
CA ASN A 130 -43.69 -5.93 17.89
C ASN A 130 -42.57 -6.83 18.45
N LEU A 131 -42.92 -7.97 19.05
CA LEU A 131 -41.95 -8.94 19.57
C LEU A 131 -41.17 -9.61 18.44
N LEU A 132 -41.86 -9.99 17.36
CA LEU A 132 -41.20 -10.52 16.16
C LEU A 132 -40.24 -9.51 15.54
N ALA A 133 -40.67 -8.24 15.41
CA ALA A 133 -39.82 -7.18 14.87
C ALA A 133 -38.58 -6.92 15.74
N GLN A 134 -38.71 -6.97 17.08
CA GLN A 134 -37.56 -6.83 17.98
C GLN A 134 -36.57 -8.00 17.81
N ILE A 135 -37.07 -9.23 17.69
CA ILE A 135 -36.23 -10.41 17.44
C ILE A 135 -35.46 -10.24 16.13
N GLU A 136 -36.14 -9.88 15.04
CA GLU A 136 -35.53 -9.69 13.73
C GLU A 136 -34.46 -8.59 13.75
N ASN A 137 -34.71 -7.49 14.46
CA ASN A 137 -33.73 -6.42 14.60
C ASN A 137 -32.48 -6.87 15.36
N LEU A 138 -32.63 -7.62 16.46
CA LEU A 138 -31.49 -8.17 17.20
C LEU A 138 -30.71 -9.19 16.37
N GLU A 139 -31.38 -10.00 15.54
CA GLU A 139 -30.70 -10.92 14.62
C GLU A 139 -29.84 -10.17 13.58
N LYS A 140 -30.35 -9.07 13.02
CA LYS A 140 -29.59 -8.22 12.09
C LYS A 140 -28.38 -7.58 12.79
N GLU A 141 -28.56 -7.11 14.02
CA GLU A 141 -27.48 -6.49 14.80
C GLU A 141 -26.39 -7.51 15.18
N GLU A 142 -26.79 -8.71 15.61
CA GLU A 142 -25.87 -9.83 15.86
C GLU A 142 -25.06 -10.16 14.61
N GLN A 143 -25.71 -10.29 13.44
CA GLN A 143 -25.01 -10.56 12.19
C GLN A 143 -24.04 -9.42 11.81
N SER A 144 -24.41 -8.16 12.09
CA SER A 144 -23.52 -7.03 11.84
C SER A 144 -22.27 -7.08 12.71
N LEU A 145 -22.43 -7.28 14.02
CA LEU A 145 -21.30 -7.39 14.94
C LEU A 145 -20.40 -8.58 14.62
N GLN A 146 -20.97 -9.70 14.19
CA GLN A 146 -20.19 -10.85 13.74
C GLN A 146 -19.35 -10.53 12.49
N ARG A 147 -19.88 -9.76 11.53
CA ARG A 147 -19.10 -9.29 10.37
C ARG A 147 -18.00 -8.32 10.79
N ASP A 148 -18.30 -7.41 11.71
CA ASP A 148 -17.32 -6.45 12.23
C ASP A 148 -16.17 -7.18 12.95
N LEU A 149 -16.48 -8.16 13.80
CA LEU A 149 -15.48 -8.99 14.48
C LEU A 149 -14.57 -9.70 13.49
N LYS A 150 -15.12 -10.33 12.45
CA LYS A 150 -14.33 -10.96 11.39
C LYS A 150 -13.42 -9.96 10.67
N ARG A 151 -13.92 -8.74 10.42
CA ARG A 151 -13.11 -7.66 9.81
C ARG A 151 -11.97 -7.25 10.72
N PHE A 152 -12.21 -7.10 12.03
CA PHE A 152 -11.17 -6.75 12.99
C PHE A 152 -10.13 -7.86 13.18
N GLU A 153 -10.57 -9.12 13.21
CA GLU A 153 -9.68 -10.29 13.26
C GLU A 153 -8.77 -10.34 12.03
N LYS A 154 -9.34 -10.10 10.83
CA LYS A 154 -8.56 -9.96 9.60
C LYS A 154 -7.58 -8.79 9.67
N ALA A 155 -8.04 -7.61 10.10
CA ALA A 155 -7.21 -6.43 10.22
C ALA A 155 -6.03 -6.63 11.20
N ARG A 156 -6.25 -7.40 12.27
CA ARG A 156 -5.22 -7.78 13.23
C ARG A 156 -4.17 -8.68 12.59
N ALA A 157 -4.59 -9.75 11.91
CA ALA A 157 -3.67 -10.66 11.22
C ALA A 157 -2.89 -9.94 10.09
N ASP A 158 -3.56 -9.09 9.32
CA ASP A 158 -2.92 -8.29 8.27
C ASP A 158 -1.90 -7.30 8.88
N ALA A 159 -2.20 -6.71 10.03
CA ALA A 159 -1.28 -5.83 10.75
C ALA A 159 -0.04 -6.58 11.25
N GLU A 160 -0.20 -7.77 11.86
CA GLU A 160 0.94 -8.60 12.32
C GLU A 160 1.89 -8.93 11.16
N VAL A 161 1.34 -9.30 10.00
CA VAL A 161 2.16 -9.59 8.80
C VAL A 161 2.87 -8.34 8.30
N SER A 162 2.16 -7.19 8.23
CA SER A 162 2.74 -5.93 7.78
C SER A 162 3.88 -5.48 8.70
N PHE A 163 3.66 -5.46 10.02
CA PHE A 163 4.67 -5.05 10.99
C PHE A 163 5.86 -6.01 11.02
N ALA A 164 5.66 -7.31 10.82
CA ALA A 164 6.76 -8.26 10.70
C ALA A 164 7.65 -7.94 9.47
N SER A 165 7.04 -7.61 8.33
CA SER A 165 7.75 -7.18 7.12
C SER A 165 8.51 -5.85 7.36
N ASP A 166 7.85 -4.87 7.98
CA ASP A 166 8.45 -3.56 8.27
C ASP A 166 9.63 -3.70 9.24
N ARG A 167 9.49 -4.55 10.26
CA ARG A 167 10.55 -4.86 11.23
C ARG A 167 11.77 -5.46 10.54
N GLN A 168 11.57 -6.47 9.70
CA GLN A 168 12.66 -7.06 8.93
C GLN A 168 13.33 -6.01 8.04
N ARG A 169 12.53 -5.19 7.34
CA ARG A 169 13.05 -4.19 6.41
C ARG A 169 13.85 -3.11 7.12
N ILE A 170 13.37 -2.62 8.26
CA ILE A 170 14.10 -1.64 9.08
C ILE A 170 15.41 -2.24 9.61
N ALA A 171 15.42 -3.49 10.08
CA ALA A 171 16.64 -4.16 10.53
C ALA A 171 17.71 -4.22 9.41
N GLU A 172 17.30 -4.57 8.19
CA GLU A 172 18.15 -4.54 6.99
C GLU A 172 18.69 -3.14 6.69
N LEU A 173 17.83 -2.11 6.74
CA LEU A 173 18.20 -0.73 6.42
C LEU A 173 19.13 -0.09 7.46
N LEU A 174 18.96 -0.43 8.74
CA LEU A 174 19.80 0.08 9.83
C LEU A 174 21.09 -0.71 10.03
N GLY A 175 21.32 -1.78 9.25
CA GLY A 175 22.50 -2.63 9.38
C GLY A 175 22.56 -3.40 10.70
N GLN A 176 21.44 -3.49 11.43
CA GLN A 176 21.30 -4.35 12.59
C GLN A 176 21.08 -5.78 12.08
N LYS A 177 22.19 -6.50 11.88
CA LYS A 177 22.11 -7.96 11.74
C LYS A 177 21.57 -8.54 13.05
N GLN A 178 20.61 -9.46 12.88
CA GLN A 178 19.96 -10.27 13.92
C GLN A 178 20.90 -10.72 15.03
#